data_AF-A0AA92IGI8-F1
#
_entry.id   AF-A0AA92IGI8-F1
#
_cell.length_a   1.000
_cell.length_b   1.000
_cell.length_c   1.000
_cell.angle_alpha   90.00
_cell.angle_beta   90.00
_cell.angle_gamma   90.00
#
_symmetry.space_group_name_H-M   'P 1'
#
loop_
_entity.id
_entity.type
_entity.pdbx_description
1 polymer ?
#
loop_
_entity_poly.entity_id
_entity_poly.type
_entity_poly.pdbx_seq_one_letter_code
_entity_poly.pdbx_strand_id
1 'polypeptide(L)'
;MIPVCLMNYMTSPAMELSETKIKKFRERLNYIFEVCENSEEWLRKRDQTSFTLLNDIDLDINVILGSDIGGDGGDSTWLIHSSWTTDMSTAAMYESLPKELVSYLCAGLDRFLLSEAEVDRWIVEWSQHLRRVLDAFANSTTADAAMGRVLAMDLLLQKMACFITILRFNTMIERY
;
A
#
# COMPACT_ATOMS: atom_id res chain seq x y z
N MET A 1 -5.29 11.04 6.96
CA MET A 1 -4.68 11.99 7.92
C MET A 1 -3.38 11.39 8.44
N ILE A 2 -2.27 12.13 8.47
CA ILE A 2 -1.00 11.63 9.04
C ILE A 2 -1.08 11.74 10.57
N PRO A 3 -0.79 10.67 11.33
CA PRO A 3 -0.78 10.72 12.80
C PRO A 3 0.20 11.76 13.34
N VAL A 4 -0.17 12.43 14.43
CA VAL A 4 0.66 13.48 15.06
C VAL A 4 2.03 12.95 15.46
N CYS A 5 2.10 11.70 15.95
CA CYS A 5 3.36 11.06 16.33
C CYS A 5 4.34 10.96 15.15
N LEU A 6 3.85 10.58 13.96
CA LEU A 6 4.66 10.48 12.75
C LEU A 6 4.99 11.86 12.19
N MET A 7 4.04 12.80 12.24
CA MET A 7 4.27 14.19 11.83
C MET A 7 5.40 14.84 12.64
N ASN A 8 5.38 14.66 13.97
CA ASN A 8 6.42 15.18 14.85
C ASN A 8 7.79 14.56 14.57
N TYR A 9 7.83 13.28 14.22
CA TYR A 9 9.07 12.61 13.83
C TYR A 9 9.60 13.14 12.49
N MET A 10 8.73 13.29 11.49
CA MET A 10 9.09 13.81 10.15
C MET A 10 9.67 15.23 10.20
N THR A 11 9.21 16.07 11.14
CA THR A 11 9.72 17.44 11.33
C THR A 11 10.84 17.54 12.35
N SER A 12 11.20 16.45 13.02
CA SER A 12 12.26 16.43 14.03
C SER A 12 13.66 16.53 13.40
N PRO A 13 14.70 16.91 14.17
CA PRO A 13 16.09 16.94 13.70
C PRO A 13 16.62 15.62 13.12
N ALA A 14 15.97 14.49 13.43
CA ALA A 14 16.33 13.18 12.87
C ALA A 14 16.03 13.07 11.37
N MET A 15 14.99 13.76 10.87
CA MET A 15 14.54 13.68 9.48
C MET A 15 14.58 15.02 8.75
N GLU A 16 14.14 16.10 9.42
CA GLU A 16 14.05 17.46 8.89
C GLU A 16 13.36 17.53 7.51
N LEU A 17 12.26 16.80 7.34
CA LEU A 17 11.52 16.84 6.08
C LEU A 17 10.92 18.22 5.84
N SER A 18 11.10 18.74 4.62
CA SER A 18 10.47 19.98 4.19
C SER A 18 8.94 19.84 4.12
N GLU A 19 8.23 20.97 4.27
CA GLU A 19 6.77 21.00 4.13
C GLU A 19 6.30 20.43 2.79
N THR A 20 7.06 20.67 1.71
CA THR A 20 6.79 20.10 0.38
C THR A 20 6.84 18.58 0.39
N LYS A 21 7.85 17.97 1.03
CA LYS A 21 7.96 16.50 1.17
C LYS A 21 6.81 15.94 2.01
N ILE A 22 6.45 16.61 3.11
CA ILE A 22 5.32 16.21 3.96
C ILE A 22 3.98 16.30 3.20
N LYS A 23 3.80 17.35 2.40
CA LYS A 23 2.61 17.53 1.55
C LYS A 23 2.49 16.38 0.53
N LYS A 24 3.57 16.08 -0.19
CA LYS A 24 3.64 14.94 -1.13
C LYS A 24 3.32 13.61 -0.44
N PHE A 25 3.89 13.37 0.74
CA PHE A 25 3.60 12.17 1.52
C PHE A 25 2.12 12.08 1.92
N ARG A 26 1.49 13.20 2.28
CA ARG A 26 0.05 13.26 2.56
C ARG A 26 -0.79 12.96 1.33
N GLU A 27 -0.45 13.54 0.18
CA GLU A 27 -1.12 13.31 -1.11
C GLU A 27 -1.08 11.82 -1.47
N ARG A 28 0.09 11.18 -1.33
CA ARG A 28 0.25 9.73 -1.48
C ARG A 28 -0.69 8.93 -0.59
N LEU A 29 -0.71 9.20 0.71
CA LEU A 29 -1.56 8.47 1.64
C LEU A 29 -3.05 8.63 1.35
N ASN A 30 -3.46 9.83 0.92
CA ASN A 30 -4.83 10.07 0.50
C ASN A 30 -5.18 9.25 -0.74
N TYR A 31 -4.25 9.13 -1.70
CA TYR A 31 -4.48 8.33 -2.88
C TYR A 31 -4.57 6.83 -2.56
N ILE A 32 -3.72 6.31 -1.67
CA ILE A 32 -3.85 4.91 -1.20
C ILE A 32 -5.22 4.66 -0.56
N PHE A 33 -5.73 5.64 0.20
CA PHE A 33 -7.06 5.56 0.80
C PHE A 33 -8.17 5.53 -0.26
N GLU A 34 -8.07 6.37 -1.29
CA GLU A 34 -9.00 6.40 -2.43
C GLU A 34 -9.01 5.07 -3.18
N VAL A 35 -7.85 4.47 -3.47
CA VAL A 35 -7.76 3.14 -4.09
C VAL A 35 -8.47 2.07 -3.24
N CYS A 36 -8.30 2.13 -1.92
CA CYS A 36 -8.98 1.24 -0.99
C CYS A 36 -10.51 1.42 -1.05
N GLU A 37 -11.00 2.66 -1.06
CA GLU A 37 -12.43 2.98 -1.15
C GLU A 37 -13.04 2.54 -2.49
N ASN A 38 -12.36 2.82 -3.60
CA ASN A 38 -12.80 2.42 -4.94
C ASN A 38 -12.88 0.89 -5.05
N SER A 39 -11.91 0.18 -4.48
CA SER A 39 -11.91 -1.29 -4.45
C SER A 39 -13.07 -1.84 -3.61
N GLU A 40 -13.36 -1.25 -2.45
CA GLU A 40 -14.50 -1.63 -1.60
C GLU A 40 -15.86 -1.27 -2.20
N GLU A 41 -15.94 -0.17 -2.95
CA GLU A 41 -17.14 0.20 -3.70
C GLU A 41 -17.41 -0.78 -4.83
N TRP A 42 -16.39 -1.13 -5.60
CA TRP A 42 -16.50 -2.16 -6.64
C TRP A 42 -16.99 -3.49 -6.05
N LEU A 43 -16.48 -3.91 -4.89
CA LEU A 43 -16.91 -5.15 -4.24
C LEU A 43 -18.41 -5.17 -3.90
N ARG A 44 -19.00 -3.99 -3.63
CA ARG A 44 -20.42 -3.82 -3.33
C ARG A 44 -21.28 -3.76 -4.59
N LYS A 45 -20.82 -3.08 -5.64
CA LYS A 45 -21.62 -2.84 -6.86
C LYS A 45 -21.44 -3.91 -7.92
N ARG A 46 -20.22 -4.46 -8.06
CA ARG A 46 -19.81 -5.36 -9.14
C ARG A 46 -20.17 -4.80 -10.52
N ASP A 47 -19.92 -3.50 -10.70
CA ASP A 47 -20.26 -2.72 -11.88
C ASP A 47 -19.31 -2.91 -13.07
N GLN A 48 -18.16 -3.55 -12.85
CA GLN A 48 -17.23 -3.98 -13.89
C GLN A 48 -16.62 -5.36 -13.58
N THR A 49 -15.96 -5.97 -14.56
CA THR A 49 -15.24 -7.25 -14.36
C THR A 49 -14.02 -7.04 -13.46
N SER A 50 -13.58 -8.11 -12.80
CA SER A 50 -12.42 -8.09 -11.90
C SER A 50 -11.14 -7.73 -12.65
N PHE A 51 -11.04 -8.13 -13.93
CA PHE A 51 -9.90 -7.78 -14.77
C PHE A 51 -9.82 -6.28 -15.06
N THR A 52 -10.95 -5.63 -15.36
CA THR A 52 -10.99 -4.17 -15.57
C THR A 52 -10.58 -3.43 -14.30
N LEU A 53 -11.15 -3.80 -13.15
CA LEU A 53 -10.75 -3.21 -11.86
C LEU A 53 -9.24 -3.36 -11.62
N LEU A 54 -8.69 -4.55 -11.88
CA LEU A 54 -7.26 -4.79 -11.65
C LEU A 54 -6.36 -3.95 -12.57
N ASN A 55 -6.80 -3.60 -13.77
CA ASN A 55 -6.06 -2.65 -14.62
C ASN A 55 -6.10 -1.23 -14.06
N ASP A 56 -7.23 -0.79 -13.52
CA ASP A 56 -7.36 0.51 -12.85
C ASP A 56 -6.43 0.56 -11.60
N ILE A 57 -6.49 -0.47 -10.77
CA ILE A 57 -5.62 -0.62 -9.58
C ILE A 57 -4.15 -0.64 -9.99
N ASP A 58 -3.79 -1.30 -11.10
CA ASP A 58 -2.40 -1.31 -11.59
C ASP A 58 -1.90 0.09 -11.94
N LEU A 59 -2.73 0.88 -12.64
CA LEU A 59 -2.40 2.26 -12.97
C LEU A 59 -2.22 3.09 -11.70
N ASP A 60 -3.14 2.98 -10.75
CA ASP A 60 -3.07 3.69 -9.48
C ASP A 60 -1.81 3.32 -8.69
N ILE A 61 -1.50 2.03 -8.58
CA ILE A 61 -0.28 1.54 -7.90
C ILE A 61 0.97 2.09 -8.59
N ASN A 62 1.01 2.11 -9.93
CA ASN A 62 2.14 2.67 -10.66
C ASN A 62 2.31 4.18 -10.41
N VAL A 63 1.22 4.94 -10.23
CA VAL A 63 1.32 6.36 -9.84
C VAL A 63 1.82 6.50 -8.40
N ILE A 64 1.30 5.68 -7.47
CA ILE A 64 1.68 5.70 -6.05
C ILE A 64 3.15 5.30 -5.84
N LEU A 65 3.66 4.34 -6.62
CA LEU A 65 5.02 3.82 -6.50
C LEU A 65 6.03 4.49 -7.45
N GLY A 66 5.59 4.99 -8.60
CA GLY A 66 6.46 5.40 -9.71
C GLY A 66 6.62 6.92 -9.94
N SER A 67 5.97 7.78 -9.16
CA SER A 67 5.91 9.23 -9.43
C SER A 67 7.14 10.07 -9.07
N ASP A 68 8.38 9.63 -9.38
CA ASP A 68 9.57 10.51 -9.56
C ASP A 68 10.71 9.82 -10.37
N ILE A 69 10.43 9.28 -11.56
CA ILE A 69 11.51 9.15 -12.58
C ILE A 69 11.66 10.54 -13.23
N GLY A 70 12.14 11.53 -12.47
CA GLY A 70 12.09 12.93 -12.92
C GLY A 70 12.86 13.95 -12.06
N GLY A 71 14.18 14.00 -12.23
CA GLY A 71 14.93 15.25 -12.40
C GLY A 71 15.26 16.16 -11.21
N ASP A 72 14.56 16.11 -10.08
CA ASP A 72 14.78 17.07 -8.99
C ASP A 72 15.41 16.42 -7.76
N GLY A 73 16.73 16.20 -7.82
CA GLY A 73 17.77 15.97 -6.78
C GLY A 73 17.43 15.62 -5.32
N GLY A 74 16.24 15.13 -5.01
CA GLY A 74 15.77 14.72 -3.69
C GLY A 74 15.63 13.20 -3.67
N ASP A 75 15.88 12.62 -2.49
CA ASP A 75 15.68 11.20 -2.20
C ASP A 75 14.43 10.66 -2.90
N SER A 76 14.55 9.54 -3.60
CA SER A 76 13.43 8.94 -4.35
C SER A 76 12.22 8.81 -3.42
N THR A 77 11.19 9.62 -3.66
CA THR A 77 10.25 10.07 -2.64
C THR A 77 9.20 9.03 -2.22
N TRP A 78 9.20 7.81 -2.77
CA TRP A 78 7.96 7.01 -2.85
C TRP A 78 8.03 5.60 -2.29
N LEU A 79 9.24 5.13 -1.98
CA LEU A 79 9.47 3.99 -1.10
C LEU A 79 10.19 4.53 0.12
N ILE A 80 9.68 4.23 1.32
CA ILE A 80 10.32 4.65 2.56
C ILE A 80 11.76 4.12 2.55
N HIS A 81 12.72 5.01 2.31
CA HIS A 81 14.13 4.67 2.28
C HIS A 81 14.57 4.30 3.69
N SER A 82 15.58 3.44 3.81
CA SER A 82 16.14 3.00 5.10
C SER A 82 16.49 4.16 6.04
N SER A 83 16.83 5.34 5.50
CA SER A 83 17.11 6.54 6.30
C SER A 83 15.92 7.01 7.15
N TRP A 84 14.68 6.76 6.72
CA TRP A 84 13.46 7.17 7.43
C TRP A 84 13.20 6.34 8.69
N THR A 85 13.75 5.14 8.75
CA THR A 85 13.54 4.19 9.85
C THR A 85 14.77 4.03 10.74
N THR A 86 15.85 4.80 10.50
CA THR A 86 17.14 4.66 11.20
C THR A 86 17.01 4.77 12.72
N ASP A 87 16.23 5.74 13.19
CA ASP A 87 16.02 5.99 14.64
C ASP A 87 14.80 5.24 15.19
N MET A 88 14.19 4.37 14.38
CA MET A 88 13.01 3.61 14.76
C MET A 88 13.36 2.19 15.23
N SER A 89 12.56 1.68 16.16
CA SER A 89 12.69 0.30 16.61
C SER A 89 12.09 -0.65 15.57
N THR A 90 12.94 -1.44 14.89
CA THR A 90 12.49 -2.49 13.96
C THR A 90 11.53 -3.48 14.63
N ALA A 91 11.79 -3.82 15.89
CA ALA A 91 10.91 -4.69 16.67
C ALA A 91 9.54 -4.03 16.88
N ALA A 92 9.48 -2.75 17.26
CA ALA A 92 8.23 -2.05 17.47
C ALA A 92 7.43 -1.88 16.15
N MET A 93 8.11 -1.60 15.04
CA MET A 93 7.47 -1.55 13.72
C MET A 93 6.82 -2.90 13.38
N TYR A 94 7.55 -4.00 13.56
CA TYR A 94 7.06 -5.36 13.29
C TYR A 94 5.92 -5.78 14.23
N GLU A 95 6.10 -5.61 15.54
CA GLU A 95 5.11 -5.96 16.56
C GLU A 95 3.83 -5.14 16.44
N SER A 96 3.90 -3.95 15.82
CA SER A 96 2.72 -3.16 15.52
C SER A 96 1.82 -3.82 14.47
N LEU A 97 2.31 -4.77 13.66
CA LEU A 97 1.54 -5.37 12.56
C LEU A 97 0.62 -6.50 13.03
N PRO A 98 -0.65 -6.58 12.56
CA PRO A 98 -1.53 -7.70 12.86
C PRO A 98 -0.93 -9.01 12.33
N LYS A 99 -1.04 -10.09 13.10
CA LYS A 99 -0.47 -11.40 12.73
C LYS A 99 -1.06 -11.93 11.42
N GLU A 100 -2.34 -11.70 11.19
CA GLU A 100 -3.04 -12.08 9.97
C GLU A 100 -2.48 -11.34 8.75
N LEU A 101 -2.14 -10.05 8.90
CA LEU A 101 -1.50 -9.27 7.85
C LEU A 101 -0.10 -9.81 7.54
N VAL A 102 0.71 -10.10 8.56
CA VAL A 102 2.05 -10.67 8.37
C VAL A 102 1.95 -12.01 7.65
N SER A 103 1.03 -12.88 8.06
CA SER A 103 0.77 -14.15 7.38
C SER A 103 0.38 -13.95 5.93
N TYR A 104 -0.53 -13.02 5.63
CA TYR A 104 -0.95 -12.70 4.27
C TYR A 104 0.21 -12.15 3.42
N LEU A 105 1.02 -11.25 3.96
CA LEU A 105 2.19 -10.69 3.27
C LEU A 105 3.21 -11.78 2.94
N CYS A 106 3.53 -12.66 3.90
CA CYS A 106 4.48 -13.75 3.72
C CYS A 106 3.95 -14.92 2.87
N ALA A 107 2.64 -15.05 2.67
CA ALA A 107 2.07 -16.05 1.79
C ALA A 107 2.51 -15.78 0.33
N GLY A 108 3.09 -16.79 -0.32
CA GLY A 108 3.47 -16.69 -1.74
C GLY A 108 2.26 -16.65 -2.67
N LEU A 109 2.52 -16.36 -3.95
CA LEU A 109 1.58 -16.58 -5.04
C LEU A 109 1.88 -17.97 -5.62
N ASP A 110 0.98 -18.93 -5.40
CA ASP A 110 1.24 -20.36 -5.60
C ASP A 110 0.88 -20.88 -7.00
N ARG A 111 0.15 -20.10 -7.80
CA ARG A 111 -0.29 -20.48 -9.15
C ARG A 111 -0.56 -19.29 -10.06
N PHE A 112 -0.38 -19.52 -11.36
CA PHE A 112 -0.63 -18.55 -12.43
C PHE A 112 -2.04 -18.62 -13.00
N LEU A 113 -2.68 -19.80 -12.94
CA LEU A 113 -4.01 -20.03 -13.47
C LEU A 113 -5.02 -20.01 -12.33
N LEU A 114 -5.82 -18.96 -12.29
CA LEU A 114 -6.86 -18.70 -11.31
C LEU A 114 -8.22 -18.57 -12.01
N SER A 115 -9.26 -19.11 -11.38
CA SER A 115 -10.64 -18.81 -11.77
C SER A 115 -11.02 -17.38 -11.36
N GLU A 116 -12.08 -16.82 -11.96
CA GLU A 116 -12.60 -15.50 -11.60
C GLU A 116 -12.94 -15.41 -10.10
N ALA A 117 -13.59 -16.45 -9.55
CA ALA A 117 -13.94 -16.49 -8.13
C ALA A 117 -12.72 -16.43 -7.20
N GLU A 118 -11.57 -16.92 -7.64
CA GLU A 118 -10.32 -16.86 -6.88
C GLU A 118 -9.65 -15.50 -6.99
N VAL A 119 -9.75 -14.86 -8.15
CA VAL A 119 -9.32 -13.46 -8.33
C VAL A 119 -10.14 -12.52 -7.47
N ASP A 120 -11.47 -12.69 -7.46
CA ASP A 120 -12.37 -11.94 -6.61
C ASP A 120 -12.01 -12.08 -5.14
N ARG A 121 -11.74 -13.30 -4.68
CA ARG A 121 -11.31 -13.55 -3.31
C ARG A 121 -10.00 -12.82 -3.00
N TRP A 122 -9.07 -12.79 -3.94
CA TRP A 122 -7.80 -12.10 -3.78
C TRP A 122 -7.98 -10.58 -3.63
N ILE A 123 -8.83 -9.98 -4.45
CA ILE A 123 -9.18 -8.55 -4.36
C ILE A 123 -9.85 -8.24 -3.02
N VAL A 124 -10.80 -9.08 -2.58
CA VAL A 124 -11.48 -8.94 -1.29
C VAL A 124 -10.49 -9.01 -0.12
N GLU A 125 -9.65 -10.03 -0.10
CA GLU A 125 -8.70 -10.24 0.99
C GLU A 125 -7.68 -9.10 1.05
N TRP A 126 -7.14 -8.69 -0.09
CA TRP A 126 -6.23 -7.56 -0.20
C TRP A 126 -6.86 -6.25 0.30
N SER A 127 -8.08 -5.91 -0.16
CA SER A 127 -8.74 -4.66 0.23
C SER A 127 -9.04 -4.61 1.73
N GLN A 128 -9.46 -5.74 2.31
CA GLN A 128 -9.65 -5.85 3.76
C GLN A 128 -8.35 -5.64 4.54
N HIS A 129 -7.23 -6.20 4.08
CA HIS A 129 -5.94 -5.97 4.71
C HIS A 129 -5.50 -4.51 4.57
N LEU A 130 -5.67 -3.90 3.41
CA LEU A 130 -5.33 -2.49 3.18
C LEU A 130 -6.15 -1.56 4.08
N ARG A 131 -7.48 -1.76 4.14
CA ARG A 131 -8.36 -1.01 5.04
C ARG A 131 -7.92 -1.10 6.49
N ARG A 132 -7.69 -2.31 7.01
CA ARG A 132 -7.23 -2.51 8.40
C ARG A 132 -5.91 -1.81 8.69
N VAL A 133 -4.99 -1.77 7.73
CA VAL A 133 -3.72 -1.05 7.86
C VAL A 133 -3.94 0.45 7.86
N LEU A 134 -4.78 0.99 6.97
CA LEU A 134 -5.12 2.41 6.91
C LEU A 134 -5.79 2.90 8.20
N ASP A 135 -6.75 2.13 8.72
CA ASP A 135 -7.45 2.46 9.97
C ASP A 135 -6.48 2.42 11.16
N ALA A 136 -5.62 1.41 11.25
CA ALA A 136 -4.62 1.32 12.31
C ALA A 136 -3.54 2.42 12.20
N PHE A 137 -3.17 2.78 10.97
CA PHE A 137 -2.28 3.91 10.72
C PHE A 137 -2.88 5.20 11.26
N ALA A 138 -4.13 5.53 10.91
CA ALA A 138 -4.81 6.73 11.37
C ALA A 138 -4.87 6.84 12.91
N ASN A 139 -4.93 5.69 13.60
CA ASN A 139 -5.00 5.58 15.05
C ASN A 139 -3.64 5.34 15.73
N SER A 140 -2.53 5.43 15.00
CA SER A 140 -1.20 5.15 15.57
C SER A 140 -0.77 6.21 16.59
N THR A 141 -0.31 5.76 17.75
CA THR A 141 0.11 6.63 18.86
C THR A 141 1.62 6.81 18.95
N THR A 142 2.40 5.96 18.28
CA THR A 142 3.87 6.05 18.21
C THR A 142 4.35 6.17 16.76
N ALA A 143 5.49 6.83 16.57
CA ALA A 143 6.09 7.01 15.24
C ALA A 143 6.50 5.66 14.63
N ASP A 144 7.06 4.74 15.43
CA ASP A 144 7.42 3.39 14.99
C ASP A 144 6.20 2.63 14.46
N ALA A 145 5.09 2.62 15.20
CA ALA A 145 3.89 1.92 14.77
C ALA A 145 3.33 2.53 13.49
N ALA A 146 3.25 3.87 13.42
CA ALA A 146 2.79 4.57 12.23
C ALA A 146 3.66 4.24 11.01
N MET A 147 4.99 4.26 11.16
CA MET A 147 5.91 3.93 10.07
C MET A 147 5.85 2.47 9.66
N GLY A 148 5.73 1.55 10.63
CA GLY A 148 5.47 0.14 10.36
C GLY A 148 4.22 -0.05 9.51
N ARG A 149 3.15 0.71 9.76
CA ARG A 149 1.93 0.68 8.94
C ARG A 149 2.14 1.26 7.54
N VAL A 150 2.94 2.31 7.39
CA VAL A 150 3.30 2.83 6.06
C VAL A 150 4.05 1.78 5.25
N LEU A 151 5.06 1.12 5.83
CA LEU A 151 5.78 0.02 5.18
C LEU A 151 4.86 -1.15 4.82
N ALA A 152 3.88 -1.46 5.68
CA ALA A 152 2.89 -2.48 5.37
C ALA A 152 1.97 -2.09 4.20
N MET A 153 1.61 -0.81 4.05
CA MET A 153 0.90 -0.33 2.85
C MET A 153 1.77 -0.56 1.60
N ASP A 154 3.05 -0.20 1.64
CA ASP A 154 3.97 -0.38 0.53
C ASP A 154 4.06 -1.86 0.11
N LEU A 155 4.17 -2.76 1.09
CA LEU A 155 4.18 -4.21 0.85
C LEU A 155 2.87 -4.71 0.24
N LEU A 156 1.71 -4.22 0.71
CA LEU A 156 0.40 -4.59 0.14
C LEU A 156 0.25 -4.12 -1.31
N LEU A 157 0.68 -2.90 -1.63
CA LEU A 157 0.65 -2.37 -2.99
C LEU A 157 1.56 -3.19 -3.91
N GLN A 158 2.80 -3.48 -3.47
CA GLN A 158 3.73 -4.33 -4.22
C GLN A 158 3.18 -5.76 -4.41
N LYS A 159 2.55 -6.34 -3.39
CA LYS A 159 1.93 -7.65 -3.48
C LYS A 159 0.82 -7.67 -4.54
N MET A 160 -0.02 -6.64 -4.57
CA MET A 160 -1.08 -6.48 -5.59
C MET A 160 -0.49 -6.28 -6.98
N ALA A 161 0.53 -5.43 -7.16
CA ALA A 161 1.22 -5.28 -8.44
C ALA A 161 1.80 -6.61 -8.95
N CYS A 162 2.40 -7.40 -8.06
CA CYS A 162 2.91 -8.74 -8.37
C CYS A 162 1.78 -9.69 -8.79
N PHE A 163 0.66 -9.69 -8.05
CA PHE A 163 -0.52 -10.47 -8.38
C PHE A 163 -1.12 -10.12 -9.75
N ILE A 164 -1.31 -8.83 -10.03
CA ILE A 164 -1.77 -8.34 -11.33
C ILE A 164 -0.82 -8.80 -12.44
N THR A 165 0.49 -8.69 -12.21
CA THR A 165 1.50 -9.14 -13.18
C THR A 165 1.37 -10.64 -13.46
N ILE A 166 1.15 -11.46 -12.43
CA ILE A 166 0.90 -12.91 -12.60
C ILE A 166 -0.39 -13.17 -13.38
N LEU A 167 -1.46 -12.42 -13.11
CA LEU A 167 -2.72 -12.57 -13.82
C LEU A 167 -2.64 -12.24 -15.31
N ARG A 168 -1.65 -11.45 -15.75
CA ARG A 168 -1.40 -11.24 -17.19
C ARG A 168 -0.99 -12.52 -17.93
N PHE A 169 -0.54 -13.55 -17.23
CA PHE A 169 -0.28 -14.88 -17.78
C PHE A 169 -1.49 -15.83 -17.66
N ASN A 170 -2.55 -15.43 -16.96
CA ASN A 170 -3.71 -16.26 -16.75
C ASN A 170 -4.56 -16.32 -18.03
N THR A 171 -4.69 -17.51 -18.60
CA THR A 171 -5.49 -17.77 -19.81
C THR A 171 -6.94 -18.15 -19.51
N MET A 172 -7.30 -18.29 -18.23
CA MET A 172 -8.63 -18.73 -17.79
C MET A 172 -9.60 -17.56 -17.55
N ILE A 173 -9.14 -16.32 -17.65
CA ILE A 173 -9.94 -15.12 -17.40
C ILE A 173 -10.19 -14.42 -18.73
N GLU A 174 -11.45 -14.15 -19.02
CA GLU A 174 -11.86 -13.41 -20.20
C GLU A 174 -11.51 -11.93 -20.02
N ARG A 175 -10.84 -11.35 -21.01
CA ARG A 175 -10.30 -9.98 -20.94
C ARG A 175 -11.24 -8.93 -21.53
N TYR A 176 -12.30 -9.37 -22.22
CA TYR A 176 -13.21 -8.57 -23.04
C TYR A 176 -14.62 -9.10 -22.97
#